data_AF-A0A9N8VDD7-F1
#
_entry.id   AF-A0A9N8VDD7-F1
#
_cell.length_a   1.000
_cell.length_b   1.000
_cell.length_c   1.000
_cell.angle_alpha   90.00
_cell.angle_beta   90.00
_cell.angle_gamma   90.00
#
_symmetry.space_group_name_H-M   'P 1'
#
loop_
_entity.id
_entity.type
_entity.pdbx_description
1 polymer ?
#
loop_
_entity_poly.entity_id
_entity_poly.type
_entity_poly.pdbx_seq_one_letter_code
_entity_poly.pdbx_strand_id
1 'polypeptide(L)'
;MMKEVKEFSTLDCIIKPLDVVRNLLDLIETSDINEFDIPTYFKNIPSINDTPIYDIPNHSLVRFRAMIQNTGLGHEIYASSYETRSQNGQKKWKFNKYTDDMDMDIDDNEILDTDLNSASSIYSNNQLEERLLYYCVSVPGETDWINERNSRLLKKLVSKYPFPNEHHMAAIVKIYGKDDDILKVAEVVEFIGVLIHPRINVNESNNNDSNNNNLQEDGNEFCFDSMTMSNIPCMHSIFYSNNNIHHSGNPLLLNYYNNNLYEVSCQASDTRRNLLQYIASVFGGDEVVAEFVLLQLLSRVRKNGLTLGKFTLNICNIPSTVTITSPPSITSSASTLVHTNQFSKNVSKVLSSILPKYHDLQFTLSTLNEIDYFPNSNNDELNSGVFQVSKGTWFLIDETVMKEGKLNDKGVKNLQALNNLIDNQKLLYTFPFYDFEFETDIGIIILSEAKPFLPYIENQFVIQRRNASRNGQILINHFDLQLRMTLARLVTLSFGESELTKELWDYTQRLDEMRKRRMANFKQR
;
A
#
# COMPACT_ATOMS: atom_id res chain seq x y z
N MET A 1 -22.23 -28.11 17.84
CA MET A 1 -23.12 -27.10 18.45
C MET A 1 -22.42 -25.77 18.23
N MET A 2 -22.83 -24.98 17.21
CA MET A 2 -22.23 -23.67 16.98
C MET A 2 -22.42 -22.85 18.26
N LYS A 3 -21.33 -22.39 18.89
CA LYS A 3 -21.41 -21.45 20.01
C LYS A 3 -22.14 -20.21 19.47
N GLU A 4 -23.18 -19.75 20.17
CA GLU A 4 -23.82 -18.47 19.84
C GLU A 4 -22.77 -17.36 19.88
N VAL A 5 -22.64 -16.66 18.75
CA VAL A 5 -21.71 -15.55 18.60
C VAL A 5 -22.29 -14.35 19.37
N LYS A 6 -21.51 -13.79 20.29
CA LYS A 6 -22.00 -12.83 21.30
C LYS A 6 -21.67 -11.39 20.88
N GLU A 7 -22.50 -10.77 20.06
CA GLU A 7 -22.25 -9.42 19.52
C GLU A 7 -21.87 -8.39 20.60
N PHE A 8 -20.75 -7.69 20.40
CA PHE A 8 -20.27 -6.61 21.26
C PHE A 8 -20.44 -5.26 20.57
N SER A 9 -20.84 -4.23 21.31
CA SER A 9 -20.88 -2.86 20.80
C SER A 9 -19.49 -2.22 20.78
N THR A 10 -19.33 -1.08 20.09
CA THR A 10 -18.10 -0.26 20.16
C THR A 10 -17.79 0.16 21.60
N LEU A 11 -18.83 0.40 22.41
CA LEU A 11 -18.66 0.76 23.82
C LEU A 11 -18.10 -0.43 24.63
N ASP A 12 -18.51 -1.65 24.34
CA ASP A 12 -17.97 -2.85 25.00
C ASP A 12 -16.49 -3.08 24.66
N CYS A 13 -16.07 -2.74 23.43
CA CYS A 13 -14.66 -2.80 23.03
C CYS A 13 -13.78 -1.83 23.83
N ILE A 14 -14.36 -0.73 24.32
CA ILE A 14 -13.67 0.28 25.13
C ILE A 14 -13.73 -0.08 26.62
N ILE A 15 -14.91 -0.48 27.13
CA ILE A 15 -15.14 -0.68 28.57
C ILE A 15 -14.73 -2.08 29.04
N LYS A 16 -14.79 -3.10 28.17
CA LYS A 16 -14.51 -4.51 28.52
C LYS A 16 -13.59 -5.20 27.49
N PRO A 17 -12.41 -4.63 27.18
CA PRO A 17 -11.54 -5.15 26.12
C PRO A 17 -11.14 -6.62 26.37
N LEU A 18 -10.93 -7.03 27.62
CA LEU A 18 -10.55 -8.40 27.97
C LEU A 18 -11.63 -9.44 27.67
N ASP A 19 -12.91 -9.10 27.89
CA ASP A 19 -14.03 -10.02 27.60
C ASP A 19 -14.19 -10.18 26.08
N VAL A 20 -13.99 -9.10 25.33
CA VAL A 20 -14.00 -9.11 23.86
C VAL A 20 -12.84 -9.96 23.32
N VAL A 21 -11.62 -9.74 23.82
CA VAL A 21 -10.43 -10.50 23.39
C VAL A 21 -10.56 -11.98 23.72
N ARG A 22 -11.04 -12.35 24.92
CA ARG A 22 -11.27 -13.76 25.27
C ARG A 22 -12.29 -14.42 24.36
N ASN A 23 -13.38 -13.72 24.05
CA ASN A 23 -14.39 -14.23 23.12
C ASN A 23 -13.80 -14.41 21.71
N LEU A 24 -12.99 -13.46 21.24
CA LEU A 24 -12.29 -13.55 19.95
C LEU A 24 -11.33 -14.74 19.89
N LEU A 25 -10.50 -14.93 20.93
CA LEU A 25 -9.57 -16.06 21.01
C LEU A 25 -10.31 -17.40 21.05
N ASP A 26 -11.38 -17.51 21.84
CA ASP A 26 -12.26 -18.69 21.88
C ASP A 26 -12.86 -19.00 20.49
N LEU A 27 -13.26 -17.97 19.73
CA LEU A 27 -13.77 -18.12 18.36
C LEU A 27 -12.68 -18.61 17.41
N ILE A 28 -11.47 -18.04 17.49
CA ILE A 28 -10.34 -18.39 16.64
C ILE A 28 -9.87 -19.83 16.90
N GLU A 29 -9.80 -20.27 18.16
CA GLU A 29 -9.38 -21.63 18.53
C GLU A 29 -10.40 -22.70 18.14
N THR A 30 -11.68 -22.34 18.00
CA THR A 30 -12.77 -23.30 17.73
C THR A 30 -13.20 -23.37 16.26
N SER A 31 -12.67 -22.51 15.40
CA SER A 31 -13.07 -22.41 13.99
C SER A 31 -11.93 -22.85 13.06
N ASP A 32 -12.21 -23.76 12.12
CA ASP A 32 -11.38 -23.85 10.91
C ASP A 32 -11.47 -22.49 10.19
N ILE A 33 -10.36 -21.77 10.14
CA ILE A 33 -10.21 -20.32 9.90
C ILE A 33 -10.80 -19.80 8.56
N ASN A 34 -11.37 -20.68 7.72
CA ASN A 34 -11.87 -20.33 6.40
C ASN A 34 -13.39 -20.03 6.32
N GLU A 35 -14.18 -20.27 7.38
CA GLU A 35 -15.65 -20.27 7.26
C GLU A 35 -16.40 -19.22 8.10
N PHE A 36 -15.72 -18.46 8.96
CA PHE A 36 -16.41 -17.46 9.79
C PHE A 36 -16.48 -16.08 9.13
N ASP A 37 -17.65 -15.44 9.23
CA ASP A 37 -17.95 -14.04 8.88
C ASP A 37 -17.29 -13.05 9.88
N ILE A 38 -15.98 -13.23 10.04
CA ILE A 38 -15.03 -12.41 10.80
C ILE A 38 -15.20 -10.89 10.56
N PRO A 39 -15.53 -10.41 9.33
CA PRO A 39 -15.67 -8.98 9.08
C PRO A 39 -16.82 -8.30 9.85
N THR A 40 -17.86 -9.03 10.27
CA THR A 40 -19.04 -8.42 10.89
C THR A 40 -18.77 -8.00 12.33
N TYR A 41 -17.99 -8.80 13.06
CA TYR A 41 -17.62 -8.54 14.46
C TYR A 41 -16.61 -7.39 14.59
N PHE A 42 -15.71 -7.28 13.61
CA PHE A 42 -14.65 -6.28 13.62
C PHE A 42 -15.11 -4.87 13.23
N LYS A 43 -16.30 -4.72 12.64
CA LYS A 43 -16.88 -3.39 12.35
C LYS A 43 -17.08 -2.54 13.60
N ASN A 44 -17.34 -3.17 14.74
CA ASN A 44 -17.59 -2.46 15.99
C ASN A 44 -16.30 -2.01 16.70
N ILE A 45 -15.14 -2.56 16.31
CA ILE A 45 -13.84 -2.15 16.85
C ILE A 45 -13.40 -0.84 16.18
N PRO A 46 -13.01 0.18 16.96
CA PRO A 46 -12.59 1.47 16.41
C PRO A 46 -11.35 1.32 15.52
N SER A 47 -11.38 2.00 14.38
CA SER A 47 -10.31 2.00 13.38
C SER A 47 -9.41 3.20 13.56
N ILE A 48 -8.11 2.98 13.72
CA ILE A 48 -7.14 4.09 13.76
C ILE A 48 -6.87 4.68 12.37
N ASN A 49 -7.36 4.07 11.28
CA ASN A 49 -7.34 4.69 9.95
C ASN A 49 -8.28 5.90 9.86
N ASP A 50 -9.38 5.87 10.63
CA ASP A 50 -10.54 6.77 10.43
C ASP A 50 -10.79 7.68 11.65
N THR A 51 -10.21 7.33 12.80
CA THR A 51 -10.41 8.02 14.08
C THR A 51 -9.08 8.62 14.55
N PRO A 52 -9.06 9.89 15.01
CA PRO A 52 -7.86 10.48 15.58
C PRO A 52 -7.38 9.67 16.79
N ILE A 53 -6.07 9.41 16.86
CA ILE A 53 -5.48 8.55 17.91
C ILE A 53 -5.87 9.01 19.32
N TYR A 54 -5.85 10.33 19.56
CA TYR A 54 -6.12 10.91 20.88
C TYR A 54 -7.62 10.92 21.26
N ASP A 55 -8.51 10.68 20.30
CA ASP A 55 -9.95 10.52 20.57
C ASP A 55 -10.25 9.08 21.05
N ILE A 56 -9.34 8.14 20.79
CA ILE A 56 -9.40 6.77 21.31
C ILE A 56 -8.61 6.73 22.63
N PRO A 57 -9.20 6.26 23.74
CA PRO A 57 -8.46 6.12 25.00
C PRO A 57 -7.23 5.21 24.84
N ASN A 58 -6.15 5.54 25.56
CA ASN A 58 -4.95 4.69 25.59
C ASN A 58 -5.32 3.27 26.10
N HIS A 59 -4.61 2.25 25.63
CA HIS A 59 -4.89 0.83 25.91
C HIS A 59 -6.24 0.29 25.41
N SER A 60 -6.92 1.01 24.52
CA SER A 60 -8.14 0.49 23.87
C SER A 60 -7.84 -0.57 22.83
N LEU A 61 -8.80 -1.49 22.64
CA LEU A 61 -8.79 -2.42 21.52
C LEU A 61 -9.12 -1.65 20.22
N VAL A 62 -8.23 -1.71 19.24
CA VAL A 62 -8.37 -1.03 17.95
C VAL A 62 -8.10 -1.98 16.79
N ARG A 63 -8.59 -1.58 15.60
CA ARG A 63 -8.21 -2.19 14.33
C ARG A 63 -7.37 -1.23 13.49
N PHE A 64 -6.45 -1.78 12.73
CA PHE A 64 -5.61 -1.03 11.80
C PHE A 64 -5.43 -1.80 10.51
N ARG A 65 -5.94 -1.27 9.40
CA ARG A 65 -5.66 -1.83 8.07
C ARG A 65 -4.49 -1.06 7.47
N ALA A 66 -3.37 -1.74 7.33
CA ALA A 66 -2.10 -1.07 7.05
C ALA A 66 -1.27 -1.84 6.04
N MET A 67 -0.40 -1.11 5.36
CA MET A 67 0.66 -1.67 4.54
C MET A 67 1.95 -1.73 5.35
N ILE A 68 2.65 -2.86 5.28
CA ILE A 68 3.98 -3.02 5.86
C ILE A 68 4.97 -2.18 5.06
N GLN A 69 5.57 -1.19 5.71
CA GLN A 69 6.42 -0.20 5.06
C GLN A 69 7.91 -0.44 5.36
N ASN A 70 8.24 -0.93 6.56
CA ASN A 70 9.59 -1.34 6.91
C ASN A 70 9.56 -2.56 7.86
N THR A 71 10.32 -3.59 7.52
CA THR A 71 10.53 -4.80 8.34
C THR A 71 11.85 -4.77 9.12
N GLY A 72 12.70 -3.77 8.89
CA GLY A 72 14.03 -3.67 9.46
C GLY A 72 14.10 -3.11 10.89
N LEU A 73 12.99 -3.04 11.62
CA LEU A 73 12.99 -2.61 13.03
C LEU A 73 13.49 -3.70 13.99
N GLY A 74 13.53 -4.96 13.53
CA GLY A 74 14.09 -6.07 14.28
C GLY A 74 13.21 -6.56 15.42
N HIS A 75 13.84 -7.28 16.35
CA HIS A 75 13.19 -7.92 17.49
C HIS A 75 13.44 -7.12 18.76
N GLU A 76 12.43 -7.07 19.62
CA GLU A 76 12.55 -6.51 20.96
C GLU A 76 12.39 -7.64 21.99
N ILE A 77 13.29 -7.70 22.97
CA ILE A 77 13.21 -8.63 24.08
C ILE A 77 12.39 -7.99 25.19
N TYR A 78 11.39 -8.71 25.70
CA TYR A 78 10.54 -8.25 26.79
C TYR A 78 10.34 -9.35 27.84
N ALA A 79 10.09 -8.97 29.09
CA ALA A 79 9.72 -9.92 30.14
C ALA A 79 8.24 -10.30 29.98
N SER A 80 7.95 -11.47 29.43
CA SER A 80 6.58 -11.94 29.20
C SER A 80 5.86 -12.26 30.50
N SER A 81 6.57 -12.76 31.50
CA SER A 81 6.08 -12.91 32.86
C SER A 81 7.18 -12.68 33.90
N TYR A 82 6.77 -12.17 35.06
CA TYR A 82 7.65 -11.91 36.19
C TYR A 82 6.91 -12.16 37.51
N GLU A 83 7.67 -12.48 38.55
CA GLU A 83 7.14 -12.75 39.88
C GLU A 83 7.22 -11.49 40.75
N THR A 84 6.11 -11.15 41.40
CA THR A 84 6.02 -10.08 42.38
C THR A 84 5.72 -10.67 43.75
N ARG A 85 6.19 -10.01 44.82
CA ARG A 85 5.94 -10.44 46.19
C ARG A 85 5.14 -9.38 46.93
N SER A 86 4.00 -9.76 47.47
CA SER A 86 3.25 -8.90 48.40
C SER A 86 4.01 -8.76 49.73
N GLN A 87 3.80 -7.69 50.48
CA GLN A 87 4.33 -7.51 51.85
C GLN A 87 4.07 -8.72 52.77
N ASN A 88 3.01 -9.50 52.52
CA ASN A 88 2.68 -10.73 53.24
C ASN A 88 3.52 -11.97 52.84
N GLY A 89 4.51 -11.81 51.95
CA GLY A 89 5.35 -12.88 51.44
C GLY A 89 4.69 -13.76 50.37
N GLN A 90 3.47 -13.43 49.93
CA GLN A 90 2.79 -14.17 48.87
C GLN A 90 3.35 -13.80 47.50
N LYS A 91 3.68 -14.84 46.73
CA LYS A 91 4.17 -14.74 45.35
C LYS A 91 2.99 -14.65 44.37
N LYS A 92 3.07 -13.73 43.42
CA LYS A 92 2.07 -13.51 42.38
C LYS A 92 2.76 -13.30 41.04
N TRP A 93 2.36 -14.08 40.04
CA TRP A 93 2.82 -13.92 38.67
C TRP A 93 2.07 -12.77 37.99
N LYS A 94 2.82 -11.89 37.32
CA LYS A 94 2.31 -10.87 36.40
C LYS A 94 2.75 -11.20 34.97
N PHE A 95 1.93 -10.82 33.99
CA PHE A 95 2.15 -11.09 32.56
C PHE A 95 2.10 -9.78 31.77
N ASN A 96 3.12 -9.52 30.94
CA ASN A 96 3.24 -8.26 30.19
C ASN A 96 3.03 -8.44 28.67
N LYS A 97 2.37 -9.50 28.25
CA LYS A 97 2.04 -9.64 26.83
C LYS A 97 1.02 -8.55 26.45
N TYR A 98 1.26 -7.90 25.31
CA TYR A 98 0.46 -6.78 24.78
C TYR A 98 0.50 -5.46 25.56
N THR A 99 1.51 -5.25 26.40
CA THR A 99 1.78 -3.96 27.05
C THR A 99 3.29 -3.65 27.07
N ASP A 100 3.62 -2.37 27.12
CA ASP A 100 4.98 -1.86 27.39
C ASP A 100 5.12 -1.33 28.82
N ASP A 101 4.00 -1.11 29.49
CA ASP A 101 3.99 -0.65 30.87
C ASP A 101 4.24 -1.85 31.75
N MET A 102 5.40 -1.85 32.41
CA MET A 102 5.53 -2.60 33.65
C MET A 102 4.53 -1.98 34.60
N ASP A 103 3.65 -2.79 35.21
CA ASP A 103 2.78 -2.33 36.31
C ASP A 103 3.67 -1.85 37.47
N MET A 104 4.10 -0.60 37.38
CA MET A 104 4.78 0.17 38.43
C MET A 104 3.75 0.71 39.41
N ASP A 105 2.45 0.57 39.13
CA ASP A 105 1.38 0.43 40.11
C ASP A 105 1.56 -0.89 40.88
N ILE A 106 2.73 -0.98 41.50
CA ILE A 106 2.87 -1.52 42.82
C ILE A 106 1.80 -0.77 43.62
N ASP A 107 0.65 -1.42 43.84
CA ASP A 107 -0.14 -1.18 45.04
C ASP A 107 0.90 -0.99 46.16
N ASP A 108 0.88 0.10 46.96
CA ASP A 108 1.95 0.48 47.92
C ASP A 108 2.46 -0.68 48.85
N ASN A 109 1.80 -1.83 48.75
CA ASN A 109 1.95 -3.12 49.40
C ASN A 109 2.62 -4.27 48.58
N GLU A 110 3.06 -4.09 47.34
CA GLU A 110 3.82 -5.10 46.56
C GLU A 110 5.30 -4.67 46.39
N ILE A 111 6.24 -5.61 46.30
CA ILE A 111 7.67 -5.32 46.05
C ILE A 111 8.09 -6.25 44.92
N LEU A 112 8.81 -5.73 43.91
CA LEU A 112 9.48 -6.60 42.94
C LEU A 112 10.43 -7.52 43.70
N ASP A 113 10.31 -8.84 43.49
CA ASP A 113 11.14 -9.85 44.18
C ASP A 113 12.55 -9.87 43.55
N THR A 114 13.22 -8.72 43.55
CA THR A 114 14.59 -8.53 43.11
C THR A 114 15.46 -8.41 44.35
N ASP A 115 16.24 -9.47 44.64
CA ASP A 115 17.37 -9.37 45.55
C ASP A 115 18.36 -8.34 44.98
N LEU A 116 18.25 -7.08 45.45
CA LEU A 116 18.94 -5.87 45.00
C LEU A 116 20.49 -5.90 45.08
N ASN A 117 21.08 -7.02 45.47
CA ASN A 117 22.52 -7.18 45.63
C ASN A 117 23.21 -7.91 44.47
N SER A 118 22.50 -8.30 43.41
CA SER A 118 23.17 -8.79 42.21
C SER A 118 22.35 -8.49 40.95
N ALA A 119 22.93 -7.77 39.98
CA ALA A 119 22.30 -7.49 38.68
C ALA A 119 21.93 -8.77 37.89
N SER A 120 22.39 -9.94 38.36
CA SER A 120 22.03 -11.28 37.88
C SER A 120 20.66 -11.80 38.35
N SER A 121 20.07 -11.26 39.42
CA SER A 121 18.78 -11.74 39.96
C SER A 121 17.55 -11.17 39.24
N ILE A 122 17.70 -10.03 38.53
CA ILE A 122 16.65 -9.42 37.70
C ILE A 122 16.26 -10.34 36.53
N TYR A 123 17.15 -11.26 36.13
CA TYR A 123 16.97 -12.15 34.98
C TYR A 123 16.64 -13.60 35.35
N SER A 124 16.73 -14.01 36.62
CA SER A 124 16.63 -15.42 36.98
C SER A 124 15.19 -15.96 37.11
N ASN A 125 14.21 -15.09 37.38
CA ASN A 125 12.79 -15.48 37.55
C ASN A 125 11.87 -14.91 36.46
N ASN A 126 12.39 -14.17 35.50
CA ASN A 126 11.60 -13.56 34.42
C ASN A 126 11.65 -14.44 33.19
N GLN A 127 10.48 -14.77 32.64
CA GLN A 127 10.43 -15.38 31.31
C GLN A 127 10.64 -14.27 30.29
N LEU A 128 11.77 -14.30 29.60
CA LEU A 128 12.04 -13.39 28.49
C LEU A 128 11.53 -14.01 27.19
N GLU A 129 10.88 -13.18 26.38
CA GLU A 129 10.42 -13.51 25.04
C GLU A 129 10.80 -12.41 24.07
N GLU A 130 10.71 -12.72 22.78
CA GLU A 130 10.94 -11.79 21.69
C GLU A 130 9.61 -11.41 21.02
N ARG A 131 9.56 -10.18 20.52
CA ARG A 131 8.48 -9.69 19.66
C ARG A 131 9.08 -8.97 18.46
N LEU A 132 8.42 -9.09 17.31
CA LEU A 132 8.87 -8.50 16.05
C LEU A 132 8.18 -7.15 15.81
N LEU A 133 8.95 -6.16 15.36
CA LEU A 133 8.44 -4.81 15.11
C LEU A 133 8.31 -4.53 13.61
N TYR A 134 7.16 -3.98 13.23
CA TYR A 134 6.89 -3.53 11.87
C TYR A 134 6.51 -2.05 11.85
N TYR A 135 7.13 -1.29 10.96
CA TYR A 135 6.64 0.06 10.63
C TYR A 135 5.51 -0.08 9.61
N CYS A 136 4.31 0.30 10.01
CA CYS A 136 3.12 0.15 9.20
C CYS A 136 2.52 1.52 8.89
N VAL A 137 2.02 1.69 7.67
CA VAL A 137 1.35 2.93 7.24
C VAL A 137 -0.06 2.62 6.73
N SER A 138 -0.98 3.57 6.83
CA SER A 138 -2.26 3.48 6.11
C SER A 138 -2.01 3.18 4.64
N VAL A 139 -2.83 2.34 4.03
CA VAL A 139 -2.58 1.83 2.68
C VAL A 139 -2.46 2.99 1.68
N PRO A 140 -1.32 3.11 0.96
CA PRO A 140 -1.14 4.20 0.02
C PRO A 140 -2.14 4.14 -1.13
N GLY A 141 -2.68 5.31 -1.48
CA GLY A 141 -3.46 5.51 -2.71
C GLY A 141 -4.90 5.05 -2.59
N GLU A 142 -5.37 4.68 -1.41
CA GLU A 142 -6.79 4.41 -1.23
C GLU A 142 -7.65 5.61 -1.65
N THR A 143 -8.69 5.31 -2.41
CA THR A 143 -9.63 6.30 -2.90
C THR A 143 -10.70 6.60 -1.87
N ASP A 144 -11.31 7.78 -1.98
CA ASP A 144 -12.19 8.32 -0.93
C ASP A 144 -13.48 7.52 -0.70
N TRP A 145 -13.88 6.67 -1.66
CA TRP A 145 -15.04 5.80 -1.50
C TRP A 145 -14.71 4.47 -0.81
N ILE A 146 -13.43 4.11 -0.71
CA ILE A 146 -12.95 2.98 0.11
C ILE A 146 -12.75 3.42 1.55
N ASN A 147 -12.13 4.57 1.70
CA ASN A 147 -11.76 5.15 2.97
C ASN A 147 -12.61 6.41 3.09
N GLU A 148 -13.75 6.33 3.80
CA GLU A 148 -14.64 7.48 4.10
C GLU A 148 -13.85 8.50 4.95
N ARG A 149 -12.92 9.20 4.29
CA ARG A 149 -11.81 9.91 4.92
C ARG A 149 -12.32 11.12 5.69
N ASN A 150 -12.17 11.07 7.02
CA ASN A 150 -11.84 12.26 7.81
C ASN A 150 -10.33 12.55 7.71
N SER A 151 -9.81 12.70 6.49
CA SER A 151 -8.39 12.99 6.21
C SER A 151 -7.87 14.29 6.85
N ARG A 152 -8.77 15.13 7.39
CA ARG A 152 -8.45 16.40 8.05
C ARG A 152 -7.84 16.26 9.43
N LEU A 153 -7.81 15.06 10.02
CA LEU A 153 -7.43 14.86 11.42
C LEU A 153 -6.07 14.18 11.63
N LEU A 154 -5.43 13.70 10.57
CA LEU A 154 -4.16 13.00 10.65
C LEU A 154 -3.02 14.00 10.57
N LYS A 155 -2.10 14.00 11.55
CA LYS A 155 -0.90 14.84 11.51
C LYS A 155 0.02 14.35 10.38
N LYS A 156 0.68 15.28 9.70
CA LYS A 156 1.77 14.96 8.77
C LYS A 156 2.92 14.33 9.56
N LEU A 157 3.01 13.01 9.57
CA LEU A 157 4.20 12.30 10.01
C LEU A 157 5.19 12.33 8.84
N VAL A 158 6.42 12.78 9.08
CA VAL A 158 7.32 13.18 7.98
C VAL A 158 8.14 12.02 7.41
N SER A 159 8.21 10.84 8.05
CA SER A 159 9.11 9.79 7.57
C SER A 159 8.39 8.57 7.00
N LYS A 160 8.87 8.16 5.81
CA LYS A 160 8.68 6.84 5.20
C LYS A 160 7.33 6.49 4.57
N TYR A 161 6.48 7.46 4.21
CA TYR A 161 5.30 7.19 3.39
C TYR A 161 5.59 7.38 1.89
N PRO A 162 5.13 6.47 0.99
CA PRO A 162 5.44 6.54 -0.44
C PRO A 162 5.06 7.84 -1.16
N PHE A 163 4.01 8.53 -0.72
CA PHE A 163 3.52 9.74 -1.39
C PHE A 163 3.89 11.00 -0.61
N PRO A 164 4.81 11.84 -1.16
CA PRO A 164 5.27 13.01 -0.44
C PRO A 164 4.13 14.00 -0.13
N ASN A 165 4.15 14.55 1.08
CA ASN A 165 3.22 15.58 1.55
C ASN A 165 1.74 15.18 1.63
N GLU A 166 1.45 13.88 1.57
CA GLU A 166 0.12 13.37 1.87
C GLU A 166 -0.03 13.01 3.35
N HIS A 167 -1.23 13.28 3.88
CA HIS A 167 -1.61 12.86 5.21
C HIS A 167 -1.81 11.34 5.21
N HIS A 168 -1.26 10.69 6.22
CA HIS A 168 -1.34 9.24 6.40
C HIS A 168 -1.28 8.91 7.88
N MET A 169 -1.67 7.68 8.22
CA MET A 169 -1.41 7.11 9.53
C MET A 169 -0.17 6.25 9.49
N ALA A 170 0.65 6.32 10.53
CA ALA A 170 1.72 5.37 10.76
C ALA A 170 1.58 4.82 12.18
N ALA A 171 1.94 3.55 12.36
CA ALA A 171 2.01 2.92 13.67
C ALA A 171 3.13 1.88 13.67
N ILE A 172 3.74 1.69 14.84
CA ILE A 172 4.62 0.56 15.11
C ILE A 172 3.74 -0.60 15.53
N VAL A 173 3.75 -1.68 14.76
CA VAL A 173 2.98 -2.88 15.09
C VAL A 173 3.93 -3.92 15.68
N LYS A 174 3.65 -4.33 16.91
CA LYS A 174 4.40 -5.37 17.64
C LYS A 174 3.67 -6.70 17.51
N ILE A 175 4.34 -7.70 16.96
CA ILE A 175 3.80 -9.05 16.76
C ILE A 175 4.51 -10.04 17.69
N TYR A 176 3.73 -10.94 18.28
CA TYR A 176 4.19 -11.92 19.26
C TYR A 176 4.07 -13.34 18.69
N GLY A 177 5.09 -14.18 18.86
CA GLY A 177 5.06 -15.58 18.45
C GLY A 177 6.33 -16.03 17.74
N LYS A 178 6.45 -17.34 17.50
CA LYS A 178 7.60 -17.97 16.86
C LYS A 178 7.36 -18.12 15.35
N ASP A 179 7.94 -17.20 14.59
CA ASP A 179 8.57 -17.34 13.26
C ASP A 179 7.84 -17.90 12.01
N ASP A 180 6.58 -18.35 12.06
CA ASP A 180 6.02 -19.02 10.85
C ASP A 180 5.44 -18.06 9.78
N ASP A 181 5.04 -16.83 10.11
CA ASP A 181 4.42 -15.87 9.17
C ASP A 181 5.15 -14.51 9.14
N ILE A 182 6.35 -14.47 8.57
CA ILE A 182 7.08 -13.21 8.36
C ILE A 182 6.36 -12.38 7.28
N LEU A 183 5.75 -11.27 7.71
CA LEU A 183 5.09 -10.31 6.84
C LEU A 183 6.11 -9.59 5.96
N LYS A 184 5.75 -9.39 4.67
CA LYS A 184 6.64 -8.79 3.67
C LYS A 184 6.33 -7.32 3.47
N VAL A 185 7.32 -6.56 3.00
CA VAL A 185 7.12 -5.16 2.60
C VAL A 185 6.07 -5.05 1.50
N ALA A 186 5.27 -3.99 1.53
CA ALA A 186 4.15 -3.70 0.64
C ALA A 186 2.97 -4.67 0.75
N GLU A 187 2.99 -5.61 1.69
CA GLU A 187 1.84 -6.43 2.04
C GLU A 187 0.82 -5.60 2.84
N VAL A 188 -0.47 -5.78 2.56
CA VAL A 188 -1.54 -5.15 3.34
C VAL A 188 -2.06 -6.17 4.33
N VAL A 189 -2.21 -5.75 5.58
CA VAL A 189 -2.60 -6.60 6.69
C VAL A 189 -3.65 -5.88 7.51
N GLU A 190 -4.65 -6.63 7.97
CA GLU A 190 -5.60 -6.16 8.96
C GLU A 190 -5.14 -6.61 10.34
N PHE A 191 -4.84 -5.63 11.19
CA PHE A 191 -4.41 -5.84 12.57
C PHE A 191 -5.54 -5.55 13.55
N ILE A 192 -5.57 -6.33 14.63
CA ILE A 192 -6.40 -6.08 15.81
C ILE A 192 -5.52 -6.21 17.03
N GLY A 193 -5.59 -5.21 17.90
CA GLY A 193 -4.59 -5.06 18.94
C GLY A 193 -4.86 -3.91 19.87
N VAL A 194 -3.99 -3.79 20.86
CA VAL A 194 -4.07 -2.78 21.91
C VAL A 194 -3.29 -1.55 21.47
N LEU A 195 -3.95 -0.39 21.46
CA LEU A 195 -3.33 0.89 21.14
C LEU A 195 -2.49 1.39 22.31
N ILE A 196 -1.28 1.85 22.01
CA ILE A 196 -0.45 2.67 22.88
C ILE A 196 -0.23 4.03 22.23
N HIS A 197 -0.59 5.08 22.95
CA HIS A 197 -0.40 6.47 22.51
C HIS A 197 1.09 6.81 22.35
N PRO A 198 1.43 7.73 21.43
CA PRO A 198 2.78 8.29 21.34
C PRO A 198 3.23 8.88 22.68
N ARG A 199 4.50 8.68 23.04
CA ARG A 199 5.10 9.30 24.22
C ARG A 199 5.42 10.76 23.89
N ILE A 200 4.66 11.70 24.44
CA ILE A 200 4.91 13.13 24.23
C ILE A 200 6.17 13.55 25.02
N ASN A 201 7.27 13.80 24.32
CA ASN A 201 8.46 14.42 24.93
C ASN A 201 8.17 15.91 25.19
N VAL A 202 7.84 16.27 26.43
CA VAL A 202 7.48 17.64 26.85
C VAL A 202 8.67 18.63 26.78
N ASN A 203 9.90 18.16 26.53
CA ASN A 203 11.11 18.98 26.65
C ASN A 203 11.44 19.89 25.46
N GLU A 204 10.69 19.87 24.34
CA GLU A 204 10.99 20.74 23.19
C GLU A 204 10.46 22.17 23.29
N SER A 205 9.72 22.53 24.34
CA SER A 205 9.21 23.90 24.50
C SER A 205 10.16 24.88 25.23
N ASN A 206 11.29 24.41 25.78
CA ASN A 206 12.13 25.22 26.69
C ASN A 206 13.66 25.13 26.49
N ASN A 207 14.18 24.80 25.29
CA ASN A 207 15.63 24.89 25.05
C ASN A 207 15.98 26.04 24.10
N ASN A 208 16.01 27.25 24.69
CA ASN A 208 16.67 28.43 24.14
C ASN A 208 18.03 28.69 24.78
N ASP A 209 18.67 27.67 25.39
CA ASP A 209 20.00 27.83 25.97
C ASP A 209 21.04 27.00 25.20
N SER A 210 21.74 27.72 24.35
CA SER A 210 23.06 27.38 23.83
C SER A 210 24.01 27.14 25.00
N ASN A 211 24.39 25.88 25.24
CA ASN A 211 25.71 25.40 25.70
C ASN A 211 25.57 24.13 26.55
N ASN A 212 25.97 22.98 26.00
CA ASN A 212 27.14 22.23 26.52
C ASN A 212 27.41 20.98 25.69
N ASN A 213 28.63 20.92 25.16
CA ASN A 213 29.27 19.73 24.64
C ASN A 213 29.57 18.75 25.79
N ASN A 214 29.26 17.47 25.59
CA ASN A 214 30.02 16.26 25.98
C ASN A 214 29.05 15.11 26.29
N LEU A 215 28.85 14.20 25.34
CA LEU A 215 28.52 12.81 25.66
C LEU A 215 29.38 11.92 24.76
N GLN A 216 30.17 11.09 25.43
CA GLN A 216 31.12 10.13 24.87
C GLN A 216 30.38 9.06 24.06
N GLU A 217 30.98 8.71 22.92
CA GLU A 217 30.68 7.49 22.18
C GLU A 217 31.11 6.28 23.01
N ASP A 218 30.16 5.40 23.34
CA ASP A 218 30.44 4.02 23.71
C ASP A 218 29.25 3.14 23.31
N GLY A 219 29.52 2.11 22.50
CA GLY A 219 28.64 0.96 22.28
C GLY A 219 27.73 1.03 21.06
N ASN A 220 28.01 0.17 20.07
CA ASN A 220 27.13 -0.14 18.95
C ASN A 220 25.75 -0.62 19.43
N GLU A 221 24.79 0.29 19.54
CA GLU A 221 23.36 -0.02 19.57
C GLU A 221 22.80 0.31 18.19
N PHE A 222 22.17 -0.67 17.54
CA PHE A 222 21.28 -0.46 16.39
C PHE A 222 20.05 0.34 16.86
N CYS A 223 20.25 1.57 17.33
CA CYS A 223 19.19 2.42 17.81
C CYS A 223 18.63 3.19 16.62
N PHE A 224 17.66 2.56 15.96
CA PHE A 224 16.74 3.24 15.07
C PHE A 224 16.15 4.42 15.84
N ASP A 225 16.35 5.65 15.34
CA ASP A 225 16.24 6.93 16.05
C ASP A 225 15.09 6.97 17.09
N SER A 226 15.44 6.83 18.38
CA SER A 226 14.51 6.71 19.53
C SER A 226 13.49 7.86 19.59
N MET A 227 13.86 9.04 19.06
CA MET A 227 12.97 10.19 18.92
C MET A 227 11.82 9.95 17.92
N THR A 228 12.06 9.30 16.78
CA THR A 228 11.01 9.05 15.77
C THR A 228 9.99 8.01 16.23
N MET A 229 10.43 7.00 17.00
CA MET A 229 9.56 6.00 17.61
C MET A 229 8.63 6.62 18.67
N SER A 230 9.11 7.62 19.41
CA SER A 230 8.33 8.23 20.50
C SER A 230 7.09 9.01 20.03
N ASN A 231 7.11 9.55 18.80
CA ASN A 231 6.05 10.40 18.25
C ASN A 231 4.99 9.63 17.43
N ILE A 232 5.11 8.31 17.32
CA ILE A 232 4.25 7.44 16.51
C ILE A 232 3.51 6.48 17.45
N PRO A 233 2.21 6.21 17.24
CA PRO A 233 1.50 5.26 18.07
C PRO A 233 2.09 3.86 17.93
N CYS A 234 2.03 3.10 19.01
CA CYS A 234 2.39 1.68 19.01
C CYS A 234 1.10 0.85 19.11
N MET A 235 1.08 -0.32 18.48
CA MET A 235 -0.02 -1.25 18.52
C MET A 235 0.52 -2.64 18.82
N HIS A 236 0.04 -3.23 19.91
CA HIS A 236 0.31 -4.63 20.23
C HIS A 236 -0.69 -5.52 19.51
N SER A 237 -0.24 -6.16 18.44
CA SER A 237 -1.09 -7.03 17.63
C SER A 237 -1.44 -8.29 18.41
N ILE A 238 -2.73 -8.49 18.66
CA ILE A 238 -3.29 -9.72 19.22
C ILE A 238 -3.60 -10.70 18.08
N PHE A 239 -4.13 -10.17 16.98
CA PHE A 239 -4.52 -10.91 15.79
C PHE A 239 -4.19 -10.10 14.55
N TYR A 240 -3.78 -10.79 13.49
CA TYR A 240 -3.62 -10.19 12.17
C TYR A 240 -4.00 -11.16 11.06
N SER A 241 -4.46 -10.63 9.93
CA SER A 241 -4.78 -11.42 8.74
C SER A 241 -4.39 -10.69 7.46
N ASN A 242 -3.76 -11.42 6.55
CA ASN A 242 -3.50 -11.02 5.17
C ASN A 242 -4.43 -11.73 4.16
N ASN A 243 -5.20 -12.74 4.61
CA ASN A 243 -6.08 -13.56 3.78
C ASN A 243 -7.44 -12.89 3.48
N ASN A 244 -7.81 -11.87 4.25
CA ASN A 244 -9.10 -11.18 4.15
C ASN A 244 -9.11 -10.04 3.12
N ILE A 245 -8.20 -10.04 2.16
CA ILE A 245 -8.10 -8.98 1.16
C ILE A 245 -8.41 -9.55 -0.21
N HIS A 246 -9.56 -9.14 -0.76
CA HIS A 246 -9.94 -9.50 -2.11
C HIS A 246 -8.81 -9.13 -3.09
N HIS A 247 -8.56 -9.95 -4.10
CA HIS A 247 -7.47 -9.75 -5.07
C HIS A 247 -7.53 -8.40 -5.82
N SER A 248 -8.68 -7.71 -5.82
CA SER A 248 -8.81 -6.35 -6.35
C SER A 248 -8.22 -5.26 -5.45
N GLY A 249 -7.88 -5.59 -4.21
CA GLY A 249 -7.48 -4.66 -3.16
C GLY A 249 -8.64 -3.91 -2.50
N ASN A 250 -9.89 -4.17 -2.90
CA ASN A 250 -11.08 -3.55 -2.33
C ASN A 250 -11.54 -4.32 -1.07
N PRO A 251 -11.42 -3.72 0.14
CA PRO A 251 -11.84 -4.36 1.39
C PRO A 251 -13.37 -4.55 1.50
N LEU A 252 -14.18 -3.83 0.72
CA LEU A 252 -15.65 -3.90 0.79
C LEU A 252 -16.23 -5.15 0.12
N LEU A 253 -15.44 -5.90 -0.64
CA LEU A 253 -15.92 -6.99 -1.50
C LEU A 253 -15.99 -8.36 -0.81
N LEU A 254 -15.39 -8.53 0.37
CA LEU A 254 -15.27 -9.84 1.02
C LEU A 254 -16.64 -10.48 1.34
N ASN A 255 -17.62 -9.67 1.79
CA ASN A 255 -18.94 -10.17 2.17
C ASN A 255 -19.94 -10.20 1.00
N TYR A 256 -19.65 -9.45 -0.09
CA TYR A 256 -20.60 -9.28 -1.19
C TYR A 256 -20.61 -10.48 -2.15
N TYR A 257 -19.43 -11.06 -2.45
CA TYR A 257 -19.33 -12.09 -3.47
C TYR A 257 -19.84 -13.45 -3.02
N ASN A 258 -19.61 -13.86 -1.78
CA ASN A 258 -19.98 -15.21 -1.32
C ASN A 258 -21.49 -15.49 -1.45
N ASN A 259 -22.32 -14.45 -1.46
CA ASN A 259 -23.78 -14.58 -1.51
C ASN A 259 -24.40 -14.29 -2.90
N ASN A 260 -23.72 -13.56 -3.81
CA ASN A 260 -24.36 -12.96 -5.00
C ASN A 260 -23.66 -13.21 -6.36
N LEU A 261 -22.75 -14.20 -6.47
CA LEU A 261 -21.96 -14.44 -7.71
C LEU A 261 -22.82 -14.55 -9.00
N TYR A 262 -23.98 -15.19 -8.92
CA TYR A 262 -24.88 -15.35 -10.07
C TYR A 262 -25.45 -14.01 -10.54
N GLU A 263 -25.89 -13.17 -9.61
CA GLU A 263 -26.45 -11.85 -9.91
C GLU A 263 -25.40 -10.92 -10.51
N VAL A 264 -24.16 -10.96 -9.99
CA VAL A 264 -23.03 -10.19 -10.54
C VAL A 264 -22.73 -10.59 -11.99
N SER A 265 -22.76 -11.88 -12.31
CA SER A 265 -22.54 -12.35 -13.68
C SER A 265 -23.62 -11.84 -14.63
N CYS A 266 -24.90 -11.87 -14.22
CA CYS A 266 -26.00 -11.33 -15.02
C CYS A 266 -25.90 -9.82 -15.24
N GLN A 267 -25.39 -9.06 -14.27
CA GLN A 267 -25.24 -7.60 -14.37
C GLN A 267 -23.95 -7.17 -15.09
N ALA A 268 -23.02 -8.08 -15.37
CA ALA A 268 -21.70 -7.75 -15.92
C ALA A 268 -21.80 -7.01 -17.25
N SER A 269 -22.68 -7.45 -18.17
CA SER A 269 -22.84 -6.84 -19.49
C SER A 269 -23.36 -5.40 -19.42
N ASP A 270 -24.39 -5.14 -18.60
CA ASP A 270 -24.94 -3.79 -18.41
C ASP A 270 -23.96 -2.89 -17.67
N THR A 271 -23.29 -3.42 -16.66
CA THR A 271 -22.25 -2.69 -15.90
C THR A 271 -21.10 -2.30 -16.82
N ARG A 272 -20.63 -3.22 -17.66
CA ARG A 272 -19.59 -2.97 -18.67
C ARG A 272 -20.02 -1.85 -19.62
N ARG A 273 -21.24 -1.89 -20.16
CA ARG A 273 -21.77 -0.84 -21.05
C ARG A 273 -21.77 0.53 -20.37
N ASN A 274 -22.25 0.61 -19.13
CA ASN A 274 -22.29 1.86 -18.38
C ASN A 274 -20.87 2.37 -18.04
N LEU A 275 -19.95 1.47 -17.67
CA LEU A 275 -18.54 1.82 -17.43
C LEU A 275 -17.86 2.36 -18.68
N LEU A 276 -18.08 1.74 -19.84
CA LEU A 276 -17.51 2.20 -21.11
C LEU A 276 -18.02 3.61 -21.46
N GLN A 277 -19.31 3.87 -21.30
CA GLN A 277 -19.87 5.21 -21.53
C GLN A 277 -19.27 6.24 -20.56
N TYR A 278 -19.13 5.88 -19.29
CA TYR A 278 -18.55 6.76 -18.28
C TYR A 278 -17.08 7.08 -18.57
N ILE A 279 -16.27 6.07 -18.91
CA ILE A 279 -14.86 6.27 -19.29
C ILE A 279 -14.77 7.08 -20.58
N ALA A 280 -15.56 6.75 -21.61
CA ALA A 280 -15.56 7.43 -22.89
C ALA A 280 -15.89 8.92 -22.75
N SER A 281 -16.72 9.31 -21.77
CA SER A 281 -17.11 10.70 -21.54
C SER A 281 -15.91 11.65 -21.34
N VAL A 282 -14.81 11.17 -20.76
CA VAL A 282 -13.59 11.97 -20.56
C VAL A 282 -12.71 12.00 -21.81
N PHE A 283 -12.76 10.96 -22.63
CA PHE A 283 -12.03 10.86 -23.90
C PHE A 283 -12.85 11.41 -25.08
N GLY A 284 -13.76 12.36 -24.84
CA GLY A 284 -14.56 12.99 -25.89
C GLY A 284 -15.55 12.05 -26.59
N GLY A 285 -15.97 10.97 -25.93
CA GLY A 285 -16.83 9.93 -26.48
C GLY A 285 -16.09 8.83 -27.23
N ASP A 286 -14.75 8.75 -27.14
CA ASP A 286 -13.98 7.71 -27.81
C ASP A 286 -14.15 6.34 -27.13
N GLU A 287 -15.10 5.55 -27.63
CA GLU A 287 -15.42 4.21 -27.13
C GLU A 287 -14.24 3.23 -27.25
N VAL A 288 -13.39 3.36 -28.27
CA VAL A 288 -12.24 2.44 -28.44
C VAL A 288 -11.23 2.68 -27.33
N VAL A 289 -10.93 3.94 -27.00
CA VAL A 289 -10.04 4.24 -25.87
C VAL A 289 -10.65 3.72 -24.58
N ALA A 290 -11.96 3.94 -24.37
CA ALA A 290 -12.65 3.43 -23.19
C ALA A 290 -12.56 1.91 -23.06
N GLU A 291 -12.68 1.17 -24.17
CA GLU A 291 -12.47 -0.28 -24.21
C GLU A 291 -11.05 -0.66 -23.75
N PHE A 292 -10.02 -0.06 -24.35
CA PHE A 292 -8.64 -0.36 -23.94
C PHE A 292 -8.36 0.02 -22.49
N VAL A 293 -8.93 1.12 -21.98
CA VAL A 293 -8.83 1.50 -20.57
C VAL A 293 -9.51 0.45 -19.69
N LEU A 294 -10.75 0.04 -19.98
CA LEU A 294 -11.44 -0.97 -19.19
C LEU A 294 -10.69 -2.31 -19.18
N LEU A 295 -10.18 -2.75 -20.34
CA LEU A 295 -9.34 -3.95 -20.44
C LEU A 295 -8.06 -3.81 -19.61
N GLN A 296 -7.46 -2.62 -19.60
CA GLN A 296 -6.30 -2.31 -18.77
C GLN A 296 -6.65 -2.45 -17.29
N LEU A 297 -7.77 -1.88 -16.83
CA LEU A 297 -8.21 -1.97 -15.42
C LEU A 297 -8.47 -3.41 -14.96
N LEU A 298 -8.90 -4.28 -15.88
CA LEU A 298 -9.10 -5.73 -15.63
C LEU A 298 -7.80 -6.54 -15.71
N SER A 299 -6.75 -5.96 -16.30
CA SER A 299 -5.47 -6.62 -16.42
C SER A 299 -4.81 -6.76 -15.05
N ARG A 300 -4.38 -7.98 -14.76
CA ARG A 300 -3.51 -8.31 -13.63
C ARG A 300 -2.26 -8.95 -14.20
N VAL A 301 -1.12 -8.52 -13.68
CA VAL A 301 0.18 -9.02 -14.15
C VAL A 301 0.41 -10.42 -13.60
N ARG A 302 0.02 -10.66 -12.35
CA ARG A 302 0.26 -11.92 -11.64
C ARG A 302 -1.03 -12.47 -11.06
N LYS A 303 -1.25 -13.78 -11.19
CA LYS A 303 -2.31 -14.51 -10.47
C LYS A 303 -1.74 -15.85 -10.02
N ASN A 304 -1.86 -16.16 -8.73
CA ASN A 304 -1.36 -17.41 -8.13
C ASN A 304 0.14 -17.70 -8.45
N GLY A 305 0.99 -16.66 -8.45
CA GLY A 305 2.42 -16.77 -8.77
C GLY A 305 2.75 -16.88 -10.27
N LEU A 306 1.75 -17.01 -11.15
CA LEU A 306 1.92 -17.05 -12.60
C LEU A 306 1.83 -15.64 -13.19
N THR A 307 2.82 -15.28 -14.03
CA THR A 307 2.79 -14.06 -14.82
C THR A 307 1.80 -14.22 -15.98
N LEU A 308 0.64 -13.59 -15.92
CA LEU A 308 -0.44 -13.70 -16.90
C LEU A 308 -0.21 -12.88 -18.18
N GLY A 309 0.80 -12.01 -18.18
CA GLY A 309 1.18 -11.16 -19.31
C GLY A 309 1.15 -9.67 -18.96
N LYS A 310 1.96 -8.90 -19.67
CA LYS A 310 2.10 -7.46 -19.50
C LYS A 310 1.11 -6.78 -20.45
N PHE A 311 0.21 -5.97 -19.91
CA PHE A 311 -0.64 -5.08 -20.69
C PHE A 311 -0.41 -3.69 -20.13
N THR A 312 0.20 -2.83 -20.93
CA THR A 312 0.50 -1.43 -20.58
C THR A 312 -0.14 -0.56 -21.64
N LEU A 313 -0.92 0.42 -21.21
CA LEU A 313 -1.65 1.31 -22.09
C LEU A 313 -1.01 2.70 -22.10
N ASN A 314 -0.57 3.14 -23.27
CA ASN A 314 -0.28 4.55 -23.52
C ASN A 314 -1.31 5.13 -24.49
N ILE A 315 -1.91 6.24 -24.11
CA ILE A 315 -2.87 7.02 -24.89
C ILE A 315 -2.15 8.29 -25.35
N CYS A 316 -1.87 8.36 -26.65
CA CYS A 316 -1.17 9.49 -27.28
C CYS A 316 -2.14 10.55 -27.81
N ASN A 317 -1.58 11.67 -28.27
CA ASN A 317 -2.33 12.80 -28.86
C ASN A 317 -3.26 13.48 -27.84
N ILE A 318 -2.84 13.51 -26.58
CA ILE A 318 -3.50 14.25 -25.52
C ILE A 318 -3.03 15.71 -25.57
N PRO A 319 -3.95 16.70 -25.59
CA PRO A 319 -3.57 18.10 -25.71
C PRO A 319 -2.88 18.60 -24.44
N SER A 320 -1.75 19.29 -24.63
CA SER A 320 -0.96 19.94 -23.57
C SER A 320 -1.64 21.24 -23.11
N THR A 321 -2.79 21.10 -22.46
CA THR A 321 -3.57 22.25 -21.97
C THR A 321 -3.18 22.54 -20.53
N VAL A 322 -2.09 23.28 -20.35
CA VAL A 322 -1.70 23.79 -19.03
C VAL A 322 -2.65 24.93 -18.67
N THR A 323 -3.47 24.75 -17.64
CA THR A 323 -4.27 25.86 -17.11
C THR A 323 -3.34 26.92 -16.53
N ILE A 324 -3.25 28.07 -17.18
CA ILE A 324 -2.68 29.30 -16.62
C ILE A 324 -3.69 29.87 -15.61
N THR A 325 -3.90 29.19 -14.49
CA THR A 325 -4.67 29.75 -13.38
C THR A 325 -3.72 30.49 -12.46
N SER A 326 -3.40 31.74 -12.82
CA SER A 326 -2.57 32.70 -12.05
C SER A 326 -1.15 32.19 -11.70
N PRO A 327 -0.15 33.05 -11.46
CA PRO A 327 1.08 32.58 -10.83
C PRO A 327 0.68 31.89 -9.52
N PRO A 328 1.17 30.67 -9.23
CA PRO A 328 1.03 30.12 -7.90
C PRO A 328 1.56 31.18 -6.95
N SER A 329 0.72 31.65 -6.02
CA SER A 329 1.22 32.30 -4.82
C SER A 329 2.40 31.47 -4.34
N ILE A 330 3.53 32.12 -4.09
CA ILE A 330 4.82 31.51 -3.71
C ILE A 330 4.59 30.73 -2.40
N THR A 331 4.09 29.52 -2.54
CA THR A 331 4.20 28.40 -1.62
C THR A 331 4.73 27.29 -2.51
N SER A 332 5.99 27.49 -2.88
CA SER A 332 6.90 26.50 -3.42
C SER A 332 6.78 25.20 -2.63
N SER A 333 6.27 24.16 -3.28
CA SER A 333 6.75 22.81 -2.99
C SER A 333 6.54 21.95 -4.22
N ALA A 334 7.64 21.60 -4.88
CA ALA A 334 7.77 20.74 -6.05
C ALA A 334 7.36 19.27 -5.80
N SER A 335 6.46 19.05 -4.84
CA SER A 335 6.42 17.83 -4.04
C SER A 335 5.00 17.27 -3.89
N THR A 336 4.07 17.71 -4.72
CA THR A 336 2.74 17.10 -4.83
C THR A 336 2.64 16.47 -6.22
N LEU A 337 2.38 15.18 -6.29
CA LEU A 337 2.37 14.38 -7.53
C LEU A 337 1.11 14.60 -8.40
N VAL A 338 0.32 15.63 -8.09
CA VAL A 338 -0.98 15.93 -8.71
C VAL A 338 -0.79 16.48 -10.13
N HIS A 339 -1.63 16.04 -11.06
CA HIS A 339 -1.58 16.54 -12.44
C HIS A 339 -1.93 18.02 -12.54
N THR A 340 -1.26 18.74 -13.44
CA THR A 340 -1.59 20.14 -13.77
C THR A 340 -2.38 20.27 -15.07
N ASN A 341 -2.27 19.32 -16.01
CA ASN A 341 -3.08 19.29 -17.22
C ASN A 341 -4.56 19.01 -16.89
N GLN A 342 -5.47 19.83 -17.42
CA GLN A 342 -6.90 19.69 -17.13
C GLN A 342 -7.50 18.39 -17.66
N PHE A 343 -7.03 17.89 -18.80
CA PHE A 343 -7.46 16.61 -19.35
C PHE A 343 -7.07 15.47 -18.41
N SER A 344 -5.80 15.43 -17.99
CA SER A 344 -5.28 14.43 -17.05
C SER A 344 -6.06 14.45 -15.74
N LYS A 345 -6.34 15.64 -15.16
CA LYS A 345 -7.20 15.78 -13.97
C LYS A 345 -8.59 15.19 -14.14
N ASN A 346 -9.21 15.34 -15.32
CA ASN A 346 -10.52 14.77 -15.59
C ASN A 346 -10.46 13.24 -15.66
N VAL A 347 -9.40 12.69 -16.25
CA VAL A 347 -9.16 11.23 -16.27
C VAL A 347 -8.94 10.72 -14.85
N SER A 348 -8.14 11.42 -14.04
CA SER A 348 -7.91 11.06 -12.63
C SER A 348 -9.20 10.97 -11.82
N LYS A 349 -10.13 11.91 -12.02
CA LYS A 349 -11.45 11.88 -11.33
C LYS A 349 -12.24 10.62 -11.67
N VAL A 350 -12.26 10.22 -12.94
CA VAL A 350 -12.95 9.00 -13.35
C VAL A 350 -12.25 7.76 -12.80
N LEU A 351 -10.94 7.66 -12.94
CA LEU A 351 -10.17 6.51 -12.46
C LEU A 351 -10.28 6.35 -10.94
N SER A 352 -10.14 7.43 -10.17
CA SER A 352 -10.29 7.41 -8.70
C SER A 352 -11.71 7.03 -8.23
N SER A 353 -12.74 7.34 -9.03
CA SER A 353 -14.12 6.92 -8.71
C SER A 353 -14.40 5.44 -8.97
N ILE A 354 -13.56 4.76 -9.77
CA ILE A 354 -13.74 3.34 -10.13
C ILE A 354 -12.79 2.45 -9.33
N LEU A 355 -11.55 2.89 -9.12
CA LEU A 355 -10.48 2.07 -8.58
C LEU A 355 -10.38 2.19 -7.06
N PRO A 356 -10.08 1.09 -6.34
CA PRO A 356 -9.94 1.13 -4.88
C PRO A 356 -8.61 1.76 -4.45
N LYS A 357 -7.56 1.62 -5.27
CA LYS A 357 -6.23 2.19 -5.03
C LYS A 357 -5.71 2.85 -6.30
N TYR A 358 -5.48 4.14 -6.23
CA TYR A 358 -5.15 5.00 -7.35
C TYR A 358 -4.30 6.19 -6.92
N HIS A 359 -3.34 6.60 -7.75
CA HIS A 359 -2.54 7.80 -7.53
C HIS A 359 -2.11 8.47 -8.83
N ASP A 360 -2.00 9.81 -8.82
CA ASP A 360 -1.51 10.59 -9.97
C ASP A 360 0.02 10.62 -9.95
N LEU A 361 0.65 10.45 -11.10
CA LEU A 361 2.09 10.66 -11.27
C LEU A 361 2.37 11.65 -12.38
N GLN A 362 2.59 12.91 -12.00
CA GLN A 362 2.98 13.92 -12.97
C GLN A 362 4.43 13.74 -13.42
N PHE A 363 4.66 13.66 -14.73
CA PHE A 363 5.98 13.45 -15.31
C PHE A 363 6.63 14.78 -15.71
N THR A 364 7.42 15.34 -14.80
CA THR A 364 8.22 16.55 -15.02
C THR A 364 9.68 16.27 -14.68
N LEU A 365 10.58 17.13 -15.13
CA LEU A 365 11.99 17.05 -14.74
C LEU A 365 12.19 17.18 -13.22
N SER A 366 11.38 18.00 -12.55
CA SER A 366 11.47 18.20 -11.10
C SER A 366 11.01 16.95 -10.36
N THR A 367 9.84 16.39 -10.70
CA THR A 367 9.36 15.14 -10.08
C THR A 367 10.32 13.97 -10.31
N LEU A 368 10.95 13.88 -11.48
CA LEU A 368 11.98 12.87 -11.77
C LEU A 368 13.28 13.08 -11.01
N ASN A 369 13.76 14.31 -10.87
CA ASN A 369 15.07 14.59 -10.28
C ASN A 369 15.04 14.74 -8.75
N GLU A 370 13.88 15.02 -8.15
CA GLU A 370 13.75 15.37 -6.72
C GLU A 370 13.08 14.26 -5.89
N ILE A 371 12.12 13.52 -6.45
CA ILE A 371 11.32 12.51 -5.72
C ILE A 371 11.91 11.12 -5.92
N ASP A 372 11.96 10.29 -4.87
CA ASP A 372 12.42 8.90 -4.99
C ASP A 372 11.29 8.01 -5.53
N TYR A 373 11.53 7.31 -6.64
CA TYR A 373 10.54 6.39 -7.19
C TYR A 373 10.65 4.98 -6.63
N PHE A 374 11.82 4.64 -6.10
CA PHE A 374 12.14 3.35 -5.52
C PHE A 374 12.79 3.55 -4.15
N PRO A 375 12.64 2.59 -3.22
CA PRO A 375 13.23 2.70 -1.90
C PRO A 375 14.76 2.75 -1.94
N ASN A 376 15.33 3.68 -1.20
CA ASN A 376 16.77 3.76 -1.02
C ASN A 376 17.12 4.00 0.44
N SER A 377 18.22 3.40 0.89
CA SER A 377 18.73 3.62 2.24
C SER A 377 19.88 4.61 2.19
N ASN A 378 19.76 5.71 2.93
CA ASN A 378 20.83 6.68 3.14
C ASN A 378 21.11 6.74 4.65
N ASN A 379 22.35 6.51 5.07
CA ASN A 379 22.78 6.58 6.47
C ASN A 379 21.88 5.74 7.41
N ASP A 380 21.70 4.45 7.09
CA ASP A 380 20.91 3.49 7.87
C ASP A 380 19.39 3.76 7.97
N GLU A 381 18.89 4.81 7.32
CA GLU A 381 17.46 5.07 7.16
C GLU A 381 16.94 4.69 5.78
N LEU A 382 15.93 3.78 5.75
CA LEU A 382 15.19 3.46 4.54
C LEU A 382 14.21 4.59 4.17
N ASN A 383 14.50 5.29 3.08
CA ASN A 383 13.58 6.23 2.44
C ASN A 383 12.62 5.48 1.52
N SER A 384 11.36 5.86 1.58
CA SER A 384 10.29 5.26 0.79
C SER A 384 10.25 5.81 -0.63
N GLY A 385 10.07 4.92 -1.61
CA GLY A 385 9.85 5.30 -3.00
C GLY A 385 8.38 5.35 -3.37
N VAL A 386 8.00 6.18 -4.35
CA VAL A 386 6.61 6.31 -4.85
C VAL A 386 6.00 4.98 -5.27
N PHE A 387 6.79 4.06 -5.85
CA PHE A 387 6.28 2.75 -6.27
C PHE A 387 6.31 1.69 -5.16
N GLN A 388 6.71 2.04 -3.94
CA GLN A 388 6.66 1.17 -2.77
C GLN A 388 5.23 1.03 -2.24
N VAL A 389 4.35 0.50 -3.08
CA VAL A 389 2.91 0.40 -2.80
C VAL A 389 2.43 -1.03 -2.92
N SER A 390 1.31 -1.30 -2.26
CA SER A 390 0.69 -2.62 -2.29
C SER A 390 0.18 -3.02 -3.68
N LYS A 391 0.10 -4.33 -3.91
CA LYS A 391 -0.42 -4.92 -5.15
C LYS A 391 -1.81 -4.40 -5.50
N GLY A 392 -2.07 -4.19 -6.78
CA GLY A 392 -3.34 -3.68 -7.31
C GLY A 392 -3.52 -2.17 -7.21
N THR A 393 -2.46 -1.42 -6.90
CA THR A 393 -2.44 0.05 -6.95
C THR A 393 -2.25 0.52 -8.39
N TRP A 394 -2.96 1.58 -8.76
CA TRP A 394 -2.93 2.17 -10.11
C TRP A 394 -2.26 3.53 -10.14
N PHE A 395 -1.49 3.79 -11.20
CA PHE A 395 -0.94 5.11 -11.49
C PHE A 395 -1.39 5.62 -12.86
N LEU A 396 -1.81 6.88 -12.91
CA LEU A 396 -1.92 7.64 -14.15
C LEU A 396 -0.65 8.48 -14.31
N ILE A 397 0.11 8.23 -15.37
CA ILE A 397 1.33 8.96 -15.68
C ILE A 397 1.01 10.03 -16.72
N ASP A 398 1.23 11.28 -16.36
CA ASP A 398 1.00 12.42 -17.26
C ASP A 398 2.33 12.90 -17.87
N GLU A 399 2.63 12.42 -19.07
CA GLU A 399 3.79 12.81 -19.89
C GLU A 399 3.53 14.13 -20.65
N THR A 400 2.29 14.61 -20.74
CA THR A 400 1.93 15.81 -21.55
C THR A 400 2.55 17.11 -21.04
N VAL A 401 2.99 17.12 -19.79
CA VAL A 401 3.64 18.26 -19.14
C VAL A 401 5.16 18.16 -19.12
N MET A 402 5.72 17.06 -19.63
CA MET A 402 7.16 16.85 -19.71
C MET A 402 7.77 17.85 -20.68
N LYS A 403 8.89 18.46 -20.28
CA LYS A 403 9.64 19.42 -21.10
C LYS A 403 11.05 18.92 -21.34
N GLU A 404 11.67 19.41 -22.41
CA GLU A 404 13.08 19.16 -22.67
C GLU A 404 13.97 19.69 -21.53
N GLY A 405 14.97 18.92 -21.15
CA GLY A 405 15.95 19.29 -20.14
C GLY A 405 16.84 18.12 -19.74
N LYS A 406 17.59 18.28 -18.64
CA LYS A 406 18.56 17.28 -18.19
C LYS A 406 18.07 16.54 -16.95
N LEU A 407 18.21 15.22 -16.99
CA LEU A 407 18.04 14.37 -15.82
C LEU A 407 19.38 14.30 -15.08
N ASN A 408 19.31 14.36 -13.75
CA ASN A 408 20.44 14.03 -12.89
C ASN A 408 20.51 12.50 -12.70
N ASP A 409 21.51 12.01 -11.98
CA ASP A 409 21.68 10.58 -11.74
C ASP A 409 20.45 9.94 -11.07
N LYS A 410 19.79 10.67 -10.17
CA LYS A 410 18.53 10.26 -9.52
C LYS A 410 17.40 10.12 -10.55
N GLY A 411 17.22 11.09 -11.43
CA GLY A 411 16.23 11.06 -12.51
C GLY A 411 16.46 9.92 -13.49
N VAL A 412 17.71 9.61 -13.82
CA VAL A 412 18.04 8.44 -14.65
C VAL A 412 17.67 7.13 -13.94
N LYS A 413 18.02 6.99 -12.65
CA LYS A 413 17.65 5.80 -11.86
C LYS A 413 16.13 5.66 -11.68
N ASN A 414 15.42 6.76 -11.48
CA ASN A 414 13.96 6.78 -11.40
C ASN A 414 13.30 6.31 -12.71
N LEU A 415 13.81 6.75 -13.86
CA LEU A 415 13.36 6.24 -15.17
C LEU A 415 13.66 4.75 -15.33
N GLN A 416 14.84 4.28 -14.91
CA GLN A 416 15.18 2.87 -14.95
C GLN A 416 14.26 2.03 -14.06
N ALA A 417 13.94 2.51 -12.86
CA ALA A 417 13.00 1.85 -11.95
C ALA A 417 11.59 1.78 -12.56
N LEU A 418 11.10 2.87 -13.18
CA LEU A 418 9.81 2.87 -13.87
C LEU A 418 9.79 1.91 -15.06
N ASN A 419 10.85 1.84 -15.87
CA ASN A 419 10.94 0.87 -16.95
C ASN A 419 10.95 -0.57 -16.41
N ASN A 420 11.73 -0.86 -15.37
CA ASN A 420 11.73 -2.19 -14.74
C ASN A 420 10.35 -2.53 -14.15
N LEU A 421 9.59 -1.55 -13.68
CA LEU A 421 8.22 -1.74 -13.23
C LEU A 421 7.27 -2.03 -14.38
N ILE A 422 7.29 -1.23 -15.45
CA ILE A 422 6.44 -1.41 -16.64
C ILE A 422 6.71 -2.77 -17.29
N ASP A 423 8.00 -3.09 -17.45
CA ASP A 423 8.41 -4.33 -18.07
C ASP A 423 8.29 -5.44 -17.05
N ASN A 424 9.12 -5.51 -16.03
CA ASN A 424 9.27 -6.73 -15.24
C ASN A 424 8.32 -6.83 -14.05
N GLN A 425 7.60 -5.75 -13.72
CA GLN A 425 6.73 -5.67 -12.55
C GLN A 425 7.51 -6.02 -11.28
N LYS A 426 8.70 -5.42 -11.20
CA LYS A 426 9.62 -5.56 -10.09
C LYS A 426 10.15 -4.20 -9.67
N LEU A 427 10.38 -4.04 -8.38
CA LEU A 427 10.91 -2.83 -7.78
C LEU A 427 12.23 -3.13 -7.05
N LEU A 428 13.24 -2.33 -7.34
CA LEU A 428 14.54 -2.40 -6.70
C LEU A 428 14.52 -1.66 -5.36
N TYR A 429 15.14 -2.25 -4.34
CA TYR A 429 15.41 -1.62 -3.05
C TYR A 429 16.92 -1.53 -2.92
N THR A 430 17.43 -0.31 -2.86
CA THR A 430 18.88 -0.06 -2.84
C THR A 430 19.35 0.28 -1.46
N PHE A 431 20.32 -0.49 -0.96
CA PHE A 431 21.04 -0.24 0.26
C PHE A 431 22.52 0.05 -0.07
N PRO A 432 23.30 0.64 0.86
CA PRO A 432 24.68 1.05 0.56
C PRO A 432 25.58 -0.07 0.00
N PHE A 433 25.29 -1.34 0.33
CA PHE A 433 26.13 -2.48 -0.01
C PHE A 433 25.43 -3.59 -0.82
N TYR A 434 24.11 -3.55 -0.94
CA TYR A 434 23.34 -4.59 -1.62
C TYR A 434 22.05 -4.03 -2.18
N ASP A 435 21.53 -4.70 -3.22
CA ASP A 435 20.24 -4.40 -3.80
C ASP A 435 19.33 -5.63 -3.67
N PHE A 436 18.05 -5.39 -3.38
CA PHE A 436 17.02 -6.42 -3.39
C PHE A 436 15.94 -6.10 -4.42
N GLU A 437 15.42 -7.13 -5.09
CA GLU A 437 14.37 -6.96 -6.09
C GLU A 437 13.09 -7.66 -5.61
N PHE A 438 12.01 -6.89 -5.49
CA PHE A 438 10.71 -7.38 -5.04
C PHE A 438 9.69 -7.40 -6.17
N GLU A 439 8.86 -8.44 -6.20
CA GLU A 439 7.76 -8.52 -7.16
C GLU A 439 6.62 -7.55 -6.80
N THR A 440 6.04 -6.94 -7.82
CA THR A 440 4.94 -5.98 -7.71
C THR A 440 3.79 -6.37 -8.66
N ASP A 441 2.63 -5.74 -8.49
CA ASP A 441 1.49 -5.82 -9.41
C ASP A 441 0.84 -4.43 -9.45
N ILE A 442 1.46 -3.52 -10.18
CA ILE A 442 1.07 -2.10 -10.26
C ILE A 442 0.52 -1.84 -11.66
N GLY A 443 -0.70 -1.30 -11.70
CA GLY A 443 -1.37 -0.91 -12.94
C GLY A 443 -0.91 0.48 -13.38
N ILE A 444 -0.57 0.64 -14.67
CA ILE A 444 -0.11 1.92 -15.23
C ILE A 444 -0.92 2.28 -16.47
N ILE A 445 -1.36 3.54 -16.55
CA ILE A 445 -1.86 4.18 -17.77
C ILE A 445 -1.02 5.42 -18.02
N ILE A 446 -0.55 5.60 -19.24
CA ILE A 446 0.27 6.75 -19.65
C ILE A 446 -0.55 7.65 -20.57
N LEU A 447 -0.53 8.96 -20.33
CA LEU A 447 -1.05 10.00 -21.20
C LEU A 447 0.12 10.76 -21.81
N SER A 448 0.18 10.84 -23.14
CA SER A 448 1.27 11.50 -23.85
C SER A 448 0.78 12.43 -24.95
N GLU A 449 1.51 13.52 -25.18
CA GLU A 449 1.22 14.46 -26.28
C GLU A 449 1.56 13.81 -27.63
N ALA A 450 2.75 13.24 -27.74
CA ALA A 450 3.32 12.74 -29.00
C ALA A 450 3.76 11.27 -28.89
N LYS A 451 4.77 10.88 -29.67
CA LYS A 451 5.30 9.51 -29.63
C LYS A 451 5.73 9.18 -28.19
N PRO A 452 5.43 7.96 -27.72
CA PRO A 452 5.72 7.56 -26.35
C PRO A 452 7.19 7.79 -25.97
N PHE A 453 7.50 8.53 -24.91
CA PHE A 453 8.87 8.61 -24.36
C PHE A 453 9.24 7.32 -23.60
N LEU A 454 8.31 6.80 -22.80
CA LEU A 454 8.51 5.70 -21.84
C LEU A 454 8.48 4.24 -22.37
N PRO A 455 8.33 3.99 -23.68
CA PRO A 455 8.73 2.75 -24.34
C PRO A 455 9.69 2.96 -25.52
N TYR A 456 10.27 4.17 -25.68
CA TYR A 456 11.23 4.45 -26.75
C TYR A 456 12.66 4.00 -26.43
N ILE A 457 12.94 3.58 -25.19
CA ILE A 457 14.26 3.07 -24.80
C ILE A 457 14.46 1.59 -25.19
N GLU A 458 13.41 0.81 -25.46
CA GLU A 458 13.56 -0.61 -25.86
C GLU A 458 13.06 -0.98 -27.26
N ASN A 459 12.31 -0.10 -27.94
CA ASN A 459 11.74 -0.42 -29.27
C ASN A 459 12.76 -0.46 -30.44
N GLN A 460 14.06 -0.36 -30.16
CA GLN A 460 15.11 -0.61 -31.16
C GLN A 460 14.99 -2.01 -31.79
N PHE A 461 14.52 -3.02 -31.05
CA PHE A 461 14.43 -4.39 -31.57
C PHE A 461 13.29 -4.61 -32.60
N VAL A 462 12.14 -3.97 -32.43
CA VAL A 462 11.00 -4.09 -33.36
C VAL A 462 11.21 -3.23 -34.61
N ILE A 463 11.89 -2.08 -34.46
CA ILE A 463 12.25 -1.20 -35.57
C ILE A 463 13.36 -1.84 -36.43
N GLN A 464 14.37 -2.47 -35.81
CA GLN A 464 15.42 -3.18 -36.53
C GLN A 464 14.90 -4.36 -37.35
N ARG A 465 13.87 -5.09 -36.88
CA ARG A 465 13.27 -6.20 -37.64
C ARG A 465 12.27 -5.78 -38.71
N ARG A 466 11.54 -4.66 -38.52
CA ARG A 466 10.70 -4.08 -39.59
C ARG A 466 11.52 -3.64 -40.80
N ASN A 467 12.76 -3.21 -40.61
CA ASN A 467 13.66 -2.84 -41.70
C ASN A 467 14.24 -4.07 -42.43
N ALA A 468 14.12 -5.28 -41.87
CA ALA A 468 14.58 -6.53 -42.50
C ALA A 468 13.51 -7.21 -43.38
N SER A 469 12.21 -6.89 -43.23
CA SER A 469 11.15 -7.35 -44.15
C SER A 469 11.02 -6.44 -45.37
N ARG A 470 12.06 -6.43 -46.22
CA ARG A 470 12.09 -5.72 -47.51
C ARG A 470 11.22 -6.36 -48.62
N ASN A 471 10.49 -7.46 -48.33
CA ASN A 471 9.78 -8.26 -49.35
C ASN A 471 8.25 -8.32 -49.21
N GLY A 472 7.61 -7.34 -48.55
CA GLY A 472 6.17 -7.10 -48.74
C GLY A 472 5.19 -8.07 -48.07
N GLN A 473 5.62 -8.95 -47.16
CA GLN A 473 4.70 -9.70 -46.28
C GLN A 473 4.77 -9.22 -44.84
N ILE A 474 3.62 -8.82 -44.30
CA ILE A 474 3.44 -8.52 -42.87
C ILE A 474 3.30 -9.87 -42.16
N LEU A 475 4.43 -10.44 -41.70
CA LEU A 475 4.40 -11.59 -40.80
C LEU A 475 3.84 -11.13 -39.44
N ILE A 476 2.75 -11.76 -39.00
CA ILE A 476 2.22 -11.60 -37.64
C ILE A 476 3.34 -12.02 -36.68
N ASN A 477 3.84 -11.07 -35.89
CA ASN A 477 4.93 -11.34 -34.95
C ASN A 477 4.41 -12.16 -33.76
N HIS A 478 5.26 -12.95 -33.10
CA HIS A 478 4.89 -13.69 -31.88
C HIS A 478 4.28 -12.75 -30.82
N PHE A 479 4.81 -11.53 -30.71
CA PHE A 479 4.27 -10.47 -29.85
C PHE A 479 2.85 -10.02 -30.24
N ASP A 480 2.52 -9.96 -31.53
CA ASP A 480 1.17 -9.60 -31.98
C ASP A 480 0.15 -10.69 -31.60
N LEU A 481 0.56 -11.96 -31.67
CA LEU A 481 -0.26 -13.07 -31.22
C LEU A 481 -0.43 -13.06 -29.70
N GLN A 482 0.65 -12.85 -28.94
CA GLN A 482 0.58 -12.76 -27.47
C GLN A 482 -0.31 -11.60 -27.01
N LEU A 483 -0.20 -10.43 -27.64
CA LEU A 483 -1.08 -9.30 -27.38
C LEU A 483 -2.54 -9.67 -27.70
N ARG A 484 -2.80 -10.31 -28.85
CA ARG A 484 -4.15 -10.72 -29.23
C ARG A 484 -4.76 -11.73 -28.26
N MET A 485 -3.99 -12.70 -27.78
CA MET A 485 -4.44 -13.66 -26.77
C MET A 485 -4.72 -12.96 -25.43
N THR A 486 -3.89 -11.98 -25.05
CA THR A 486 -4.12 -11.17 -23.85
C THR A 486 -5.41 -10.36 -23.98
N LEU A 487 -5.62 -9.69 -25.11
CA LEU A 487 -6.87 -8.95 -25.38
C LEU A 487 -8.08 -9.87 -25.36
N ALA A 488 -8.01 -11.06 -25.99
CA ALA A 488 -9.12 -12.01 -26.00
C ALA A 488 -9.50 -12.44 -24.58
N ARG A 489 -8.50 -12.75 -23.74
CA ARG A 489 -8.72 -13.07 -22.33
C ARG A 489 -9.37 -11.92 -21.56
N LEU A 490 -8.88 -10.70 -21.72
CA LEU A 490 -9.42 -9.52 -21.02
C LEU A 490 -10.83 -9.16 -21.51
N VAL A 491 -11.10 -9.30 -22.81
CA VAL A 491 -12.43 -9.11 -23.39
C VAL A 491 -13.39 -10.13 -22.79
N THR A 492 -13.05 -11.42 -22.79
CA THR A 492 -13.86 -12.46 -22.15
C THR A 492 -14.18 -12.14 -20.69
N LEU A 493 -13.17 -11.76 -19.91
CA LEU A 493 -13.36 -11.36 -18.51
C LEU A 493 -14.26 -10.12 -18.37
N SER A 494 -14.16 -9.16 -19.29
CA SER A 494 -14.96 -7.94 -19.24
C SER A 494 -16.46 -8.18 -19.43
N PHE A 495 -16.83 -9.24 -20.16
CA PHE A 495 -18.22 -9.66 -20.32
C PHE A 495 -18.71 -10.58 -19.18
N GLY A 496 -17.85 -10.90 -18.21
CA GLY A 496 -18.17 -11.81 -17.11
C GLY A 496 -18.17 -13.29 -17.53
N GLU A 497 -17.60 -13.62 -18.68
CA GLU A 497 -17.47 -14.99 -19.17
C GLU A 497 -16.13 -15.60 -18.75
N SER A 498 -16.11 -16.92 -18.52
CA SER A 498 -14.89 -17.67 -18.18
C SER A 498 -14.21 -18.30 -19.40
N GLU A 499 -14.94 -18.44 -20.51
CA GLU A 499 -14.49 -19.13 -21.71
C GLU A 499 -14.54 -18.20 -22.93
N LEU A 500 -13.58 -18.37 -23.83
CA LEU A 500 -13.51 -17.56 -25.06
C LEU A 500 -14.48 -18.14 -26.11
N THR A 501 -15.54 -17.40 -26.42
CA THR A 501 -16.46 -17.71 -27.52
C THR A 501 -15.98 -17.15 -28.86
N LYS A 502 -16.52 -17.66 -29.97
CA LYS A 502 -16.21 -17.16 -31.31
C LYS A 502 -16.60 -15.68 -31.47
N GLU A 503 -17.72 -15.28 -30.90
CA GLU A 503 -18.21 -13.90 -31.00
C GLU A 503 -17.27 -12.91 -30.29
N LEU A 504 -16.79 -13.28 -29.10
CA LEU A 504 -15.81 -12.48 -28.35
C LEU A 504 -14.43 -12.46 -29.02
N TRP A 505 -14.04 -13.55 -29.67
CA TRP A 505 -12.84 -13.58 -30.49
C TRP A 505 -12.95 -12.62 -31.69
N ASP A 506 -14.06 -12.68 -32.43
CA ASP A 506 -14.31 -11.79 -33.57
C ASP A 506 -14.39 -10.32 -33.12
N TYR A 507 -14.98 -10.06 -31.95
CA TYR A 507 -14.97 -8.75 -31.31
C TYR A 507 -13.54 -8.28 -31.01
N THR A 508 -12.72 -9.14 -30.40
CA THR A 508 -11.31 -8.86 -30.09
C THR A 508 -10.51 -8.53 -31.36
N GLN A 509 -10.75 -9.27 -32.45
CA GLN A 509 -10.10 -9.00 -33.73
C GLN A 509 -10.43 -7.61 -34.27
N ARG A 510 -11.71 -7.23 -34.24
CA ARG A 510 -12.16 -5.89 -34.65
C ARG A 510 -11.50 -4.80 -33.81
N LEU A 511 -11.42 -4.97 -32.49
CA LEU A 511 -10.80 -4.00 -31.59
C LEU A 511 -9.30 -3.83 -31.88
N ASP A 512 -8.56 -4.92 -32.08
CA ASP A 512 -7.14 -4.89 -32.44
C ASP A 512 -6.90 -4.24 -33.83
N GLU A 513 -7.80 -4.47 -34.80
CA GLU A 513 -7.74 -3.79 -36.09
C GLU A 513 -7.94 -2.28 -35.98
N MET A 514 -8.93 -1.82 -35.19
CA MET A 514 -9.16 -0.39 -34.97
C MET A 514 -7.94 0.28 -34.36
N ARG A 515 -7.30 -0.36 -33.38
CA ARG A 515 -6.02 0.09 -32.81
C ARG A 515 -4.92 0.19 -33.87
N LYS A 516 -4.74 -0.85 -34.69
CA LYS A 516 -3.72 -0.87 -35.77
C LYS A 516 -3.95 0.25 -36.80
N ARG A 517 -5.20 0.53 -37.17
CA ARG A 517 -5.55 1.64 -38.06
C ARG A 517 -5.17 3.00 -37.47
N ARG A 518 -5.44 3.22 -36.18
CA ARG A 518 -5.04 4.45 -35.47
C ARG A 518 -3.53 4.64 -35.44
N MET A 519 -2.78 3.56 -35.16
CA MET A 519 -1.31 3.61 -35.17
C MET A 519 -0.72 3.88 -36.56
N ALA A 520 -1.34 3.38 -37.63
CA ALA A 520 -0.89 3.64 -39.00
C ALA A 520 -1.05 5.13 -39.35
N ASN A 521 -2.18 5.74 -38.99
CA ASN A 521 -2.44 7.17 -39.20
C ASN A 521 -1.50 8.05 -38.37
N PHE A 522 -1.14 7.60 -37.16
CA PHE A 522 -0.20 8.33 -36.29
C PHE A 522 1.22 8.40 -36.85
N LYS A 523 1.68 7.43 -37.66
CA LYS A 523 3.00 7.47 -38.30
C LYS A 523 3.10 8.45 -39.48
N GLN A 524 1.95 8.87 -40.03
CA GLN A 524 1.88 9.77 -41.18
C GLN A 524 1.82 11.24 -40.77
N ARG A 525 1.60 11.52 -39.48
CA ARG A 525 1.73 12.83 -38.84
C ARG A 525 3.10 12.91 -38.17
#